data_AF-A0A1Q5KVT6-F1
#
_entry.id   AF-A0A1Q5KVT6-F1
#
_cell.length_a   1.000
_cell.length_b   1.000
_cell.length_c   1.000
_cell.angle_alpha   90.00
_cell.angle_beta   90.00
_cell.angle_gamma   90.00
#
_symmetry.space_group_name_H-M   'P 1'
#
loop_
_entity.id
_entity.type
_entity.pdbx_description
1 polymer ?
#
loop_
_entity_poly.entity_id
_entity_poly.type
_entity_poly.pdbx_seq_one_letter_code
_entity_poly.pdbx_strand_id
1 'polypeptide(L)'
;MLCWARKLADRHATWAPTALADDDPLRARVQKDFGSVLKSLLRPHHQEIARRTELRYVRFAKVALDEHPHRIYYVFPTLSGPKVVVQPSPKRIWQIAGIVTGVFLLPVLVSRIIA
;
A
#
# COMPACT_ATOMS: atom_id res chain seq x y z
N MET A 1 -4.49 -0.09 -6.30
CA MET A 1 -3.29 -0.85 -5.82
C MET A 1 -2.86 -0.49 -4.40
N LEU A 2 -3.04 0.76 -3.93
CA LEU A 2 -2.59 1.23 -2.60
C LEU A 2 -3.17 0.44 -1.40
N CYS A 3 -4.43 -0.02 -1.47
CA CYS A 3 -5.06 -0.73 -0.34
C CYS A 3 -4.33 -2.00 0.09
N TRP A 4 -3.75 -2.74 -0.87
CA TRP A 4 -3.00 -3.96 -0.56
C TRP A 4 -1.67 -3.68 0.13
N ALA A 5 -0.92 -2.70 -0.37
CA ALA A 5 0.33 -2.28 0.27
C ALA A 5 0.09 -1.79 1.70
N ARG A 6 -0.99 -1.03 1.92
CA ARG A 6 -1.41 -0.60 3.26
C ARG A 6 -1.76 -1.77 4.18
N LYS A 7 -2.63 -2.69 3.73
CA LYS A 7 -2.97 -3.90 4.51
C LYS A 7 -1.76 -4.77 4.85
N LEU A 8 -0.77 -4.83 3.97
CA LEU A 8 0.48 -5.55 4.22
C LEU A 8 1.34 -4.81 5.26
N ALA A 9 1.47 -3.48 5.13
CA ALA A 9 2.19 -2.66 6.08
C ALA A 9 1.57 -2.73 7.48
N ASP A 10 0.24 -2.67 7.59
CA ASP A 10 -0.48 -2.80 8.86
C ASP A 10 -0.17 -4.13 9.58
N ARG A 11 0.05 -5.22 8.83
CA ARG A 11 0.32 -6.55 9.38
C ARG A 11 1.79 -6.87 9.61
N HIS A 12 2.70 -6.24 8.88
CA HIS A 12 4.07 -6.74 8.77
C HIS A 12 5.13 -5.69 8.99
N ALA A 13 4.78 -4.41 8.94
CA ALA A 13 5.76 -3.36 9.08
C ALA A 13 5.82 -2.81 10.51
N THR A 14 6.99 -2.29 10.87
CA THR A 14 7.14 -1.50 12.08
C THR A 14 6.80 -0.04 11.74
N TRP A 15 5.67 0.42 12.25
CA TRP A 15 5.26 1.82 12.13
C TRP A 15 6.06 2.67 13.11
N ALA A 16 6.77 3.68 12.59
CA ALA A 16 7.47 4.63 13.43
C ALA A 16 6.57 5.85 13.66
N PRO A 17 6.14 6.13 14.90
CA PRO A 17 5.48 7.38 15.22
C PRO A 17 6.51 8.52 15.13
N THR A 18 6.07 9.67 14.65
CA THR A 18 6.86 10.89 14.64
C THR A 18 5.94 12.04 15.04
N ALA A 19 6.24 12.66 16.17
CA ALA A 19 5.57 13.89 16.57
C ALA A 19 5.90 14.99 15.54
N LEU A 20 4.88 15.74 15.15
CA LEU A 20 4.95 16.79 14.16
C LEU A 20 4.28 18.05 14.71
N ALA A 21 5.00 19.16 14.71
CA ALA A 21 4.51 20.50 14.95
C ALA A 21 4.52 21.33 13.64
N ASP A 22 3.97 22.54 13.67
CA ASP A 22 3.87 23.44 12.51
C ASP A 22 5.23 23.73 11.83
N ASP A 23 6.26 23.95 12.66
CA ASP A 23 7.60 24.31 12.20
C ASP A 23 8.51 23.11 11.91
N ASP A 24 8.05 21.88 12.18
CA ASP A 24 8.88 20.70 11.97
C ASP A 24 9.09 20.43 10.46
N PRO A 25 10.33 20.14 10.03
CA PRO A 25 10.61 19.83 8.64
C PRO A 25 9.92 18.52 8.23
N LEU A 26 8.97 18.62 7.31
CA LEU A 26 8.32 17.46 6.72
C LEU A 26 9.30 16.69 5.82
N ARG A 27 9.28 15.36 5.90
CA ARG A 27 10.04 14.51 4.96
C ARG A 27 9.64 14.85 3.51
N ALA A 28 10.62 14.89 2.60
CA ALA A 28 10.44 15.37 1.22
C ALA A 28 9.20 14.82 0.49
N ARG A 29 8.91 13.51 0.61
CA ARG A 29 7.72 12.91 -0.03
C ARG A 29 6.40 13.35 0.60
N VAL A 30 6.38 13.50 1.92
CA VAL A 30 5.21 13.99 2.68
C VAL A 30 4.97 15.46 2.38
N GLN A 31 6.05 16.26 2.35
CA GLN A 31 6.00 17.66 1.97
C GLN A 31 5.45 17.83 0.55
N LYS A 32 5.93 17.03 -0.40
CA LYS A 32 5.50 17.08 -1.80
C LYS A 32 4.02 16.73 -1.97
N ASP A 33 3.57 15.64 -1.35
CA ASP A 33 2.25 15.08 -1.64
C ASP A 33 1.15 15.62 -0.70
N PHE A 34 1.51 16.03 0.52
CA PHE A 34 0.54 16.39 1.58
C PHE A 34 0.90 17.68 2.34
N GLY A 35 2.01 18.34 2.02
CA GLY A 35 2.53 19.44 2.83
C GLY A 35 1.56 20.63 2.97
N SER A 36 0.84 20.99 1.91
CA SER A 36 -0.12 22.11 1.94
C SER A 36 -1.29 21.85 2.89
N VAL A 37 -1.86 20.63 2.84
CA VAL A 37 -2.97 20.22 3.71
C VAL A 37 -2.48 19.98 5.13
N LEU A 38 -1.31 19.37 5.31
CA LEU A 38 -0.82 19.03 6.63
C LEU A 38 -0.39 20.27 7.41
N LYS A 39 0.28 21.25 6.77
CA LYS A 39 0.67 22.50 7.42
C LYS A 39 -0.54 23.34 7.85
N SER A 40 -1.60 23.41 7.05
CA SER A 40 -2.79 24.15 7.47
C SER A 40 -3.45 23.53 8.70
N LEU A 41 -3.43 22.20 8.82
CA LEU A 41 -3.96 21.48 9.98
C LEU A 41 -3.09 21.61 11.24
N LEU A 42 -1.79 21.84 11.06
CA LEU A 42 -0.80 22.00 12.14
C LEU A 42 -0.70 23.43 12.66
N ARG A 43 -1.29 24.41 11.98
CA ARG A 43 -1.32 25.79 12.48
C ARG A 43 -2.11 25.88 13.79
N PRO A 44 -1.58 26.59 14.80
CA PRO A 44 -2.33 26.87 16.02
C PRO A 44 -3.60 27.66 15.73
N HIS A 45 -4.69 27.34 16.41
CA HIS A 45 -5.93 28.12 16.41
C HIS A 45 -5.81 29.34 17.34
N HIS A 46 -6.80 30.24 17.28
CA HIS A 46 -6.86 31.35 18.20
C HIS A 46 -6.90 30.82 19.65
N GLN A 47 -5.97 31.27 20.50
CA GLN A 47 -5.71 30.80 21.87
C GLN A 47 -4.87 29.51 22.01
N GLU A 48 -4.42 28.88 20.92
CA GLU A 48 -3.43 27.77 20.97
C GLU A 48 -1.99 28.32 20.92
N ILE A 49 -1.12 27.86 21.81
CA ILE A 49 0.31 28.22 21.81
C ILE A 49 1.06 27.43 20.73
N ALA A 50 0.71 26.15 20.56
CA ALA A 50 1.24 25.27 19.54
C ALA A 50 0.27 24.11 19.30
N ARG A 51 0.25 23.58 18.09
CA ARG A 51 -0.51 22.37 17.75
C ARG A 51 0.44 21.28 17.30
N ARG A 52 0.22 20.06 17.82
CA ARG A 52 1.03 18.88 17.53
C ARG A 52 0.15 17.73 17.09
N THR A 53 0.68 16.90 16.20
CA THR A 53 0.05 15.64 15.80
C THR A 53 1.09 14.54 15.72
N GLU A 54 0.63 13.29 15.72
CA GLU A 54 1.50 12.15 15.45
C GLU A 54 1.27 11.67 14.03
N LEU A 55 2.34 11.65 13.24
CA LEU A 55 2.31 11.05 11.93
C LEU A 55 3.10 9.75 11.95
N ARG A 56 2.43 8.65 11.58
CA ARG A 56 3.06 7.33 11.48
C ARG A 56 3.50 7.08 10.06
N TYR A 57 4.76 6.73 9.89
CA TYR A 57 5.33 6.39 8.61
C TYR A 57 5.83 4.96 8.58
N VAL A 58 5.80 4.38 7.39
CA VAL A 58 6.36 3.08 7.10
C VAL A 58 7.24 3.16 5.86
N ARG A 59 8.45 2.63 5.96
CA ARG A 59 9.31 2.41 4.78
C ARG A 59 9.04 1.01 4.24
N PHE A 60 8.99 0.88 2.93
CA PHE A 60 8.93 -0.42 2.29
C PHE A 60 9.53 -0.34 0.88
N ALA A 61 9.99 -1.47 0.37
CA ALA A 61 10.35 -1.63 -1.03
C ALA A 61 9.35 -2.58 -1.70
N LYS A 62 8.99 -2.27 -2.94
CA LYS A 62 8.22 -3.15 -3.81
C LYS A 62 9.14 -3.59 -4.94
N VAL A 63 9.44 -4.88 -5.01
CA VAL A 63 10.39 -5.45 -5.95
C VAL A 63 9.65 -6.45 -6.85
N ALA A 64 9.86 -6.31 -8.16
CA ALA A 64 9.49 -7.32 -9.14
C ALA A 64 10.80 -7.92 -9.69
N LEU A 65 10.83 -9.24 -9.85
CA LEU A 65 11.98 -9.96 -10.39
C LEU A 65 11.57 -10.60 -11.71
N ASP A 66 12.44 -10.50 -12.71
CA ASP A 66 12.16 -11.03 -14.05
C ASP A 66 12.11 -12.57 -14.06
N GLU A 67 12.87 -13.22 -13.17
CA GLU A 67 12.85 -14.66 -12.92
C GLU A 67 11.50 -15.15 -12.39
N HIS A 68 10.74 -14.26 -11.73
CA HIS A 68 9.48 -14.56 -11.08
C HIS A 68 8.40 -13.53 -11.48
N PRO A 69 8.03 -13.46 -12.77
CA PRO A 69 7.18 -12.39 -13.31
C PRO A 69 5.75 -12.43 -12.72
N HIS A 70 5.41 -13.55 -12.10
CA HIS A 70 4.12 -13.79 -11.48
C HIS A 70 4.07 -13.37 -9.99
N ARG A 71 5.16 -12.84 -9.43
CA ARG A 71 5.29 -12.48 -8.02
C ARG A 71 5.74 -11.03 -7.87
N ILE A 72 5.26 -10.39 -6.80
CA ILE A 72 5.73 -9.09 -6.34
C ILE A 72 6.14 -9.26 -4.88
N TYR A 73 7.34 -8.80 -4.55
CA TYR A 73 7.92 -8.87 -3.22
C TYR A 73 7.78 -7.51 -2.54
N TYR A 74 7.15 -7.50 -1.37
CA TYR A 74 7.12 -6.35 -0.48
C TYR A 74 8.11 -6.57 0.65
N VAL A 75 9.09 -5.69 0.79
CA VAL A 75 10.12 -5.77 1.82
C VAL A 75 9.87 -4.66 2.84
N PHE A 76 9.66 -5.05 4.09
CA PHE A 76 9.47 -4.15 5.22
C PHE A 76 10.67 -4.24 6.16
N PRO A 77 11.37 -3.15 6.48
CA PRO A 77 12.36 -3.15 7.54
C PRO A 77 11.63 -3.30 8.89
N THR A 78 12.03 -4.29 9.68
CA THR A 78 11.53 -4.49 11.04
C THR A 78 12.71 -4.57 12.02
N LEU A 79 12.43 -4.46 13.31
CA LEU A 79 13.47 -4.49 14.35
C LEU A 79 14.27 -5.81 14.37
N SER A 80 13.65 -6.93 13.99
CA SER A 80 14.30 -8.25 13.91
C SER A 80 14.92 -8.55 12.55
N GLY A 81 14.91 -7.60 11.61
CA GLY A 81 15.41 -7.77 10.24
C GLY A 81 14.37 -7.46 9.15
N PRO A 82 14.73 -7.57 7.87
CA PRO A 82 13.80 -7.34 6.77
C PRO A 82 12.76 -8.46 6.66
N LYS A 83 11.47 -8.09 6.71
CA LYS A 83 10.36 -9.01 6.47
C LYS A 83 9.92 -8.92 5.01
N VAL A 84 10.02 -10.03 4.30
CA VAL A 84 9.63 -10.14 2.88
C VAL A 84 8.27 -10.83 2.77
N VAL A 85 7.34 -10.20 2.05
CA VAL A 85 5.99 -10.72 1.82
C VAL A 85 5.73 -10.82 0.33
N VAL A 86 5.34 -12.01 -0.12
CA VAL A 86 5.08 -12.29 -1.54
C VAL A 86 3.61 -12.08 -1.85
N GLN A 87 3.31 -11.44 -2.97
CA GLN A 87 1.98 -11.32 -3.53
C GLN A 87 1.95 -11.76 -4.99
N PRO A 88 0.85 -12.34 -5.48
CA PRO A 88 0.67 -12.59 -6.89
C PRO A 88 0.69 -11.27 -7.67
N SER A 89 1.35 -11.28 -8.83
CA SER A 89 1.33 -10.14 -9.74
C SER A 89 -0.09 -9.89 -10.27
N PRO A 90 -0.43 -8.65 -10.66
CA PRO A 90 -1.70 -8.35 -11.32
C PRO A 90 -1.93 -9.21 -12.57
N LYS A 91 -0.87 -9.47 -13.35
CA LYS A 91 -0.96 -10.34 -14.54
C LYS A 91 -1.47 -11.73 -14.17
N ARG A 92 -0.96 -12.32 -13.07
CA ARG A 92 -1.42 -13.62 -12.59
C ARG A 92 -2.85 -13.58 -12.04
N ILE A 93 -3.24 -12.50 -11.38
CA ILE A 93 -4.63 -12.31 -10.92
C ILE A 93 -5.58 -12.30 -12.12
N TRP A 94 -5.26 -11.57 -13.18
CA TRP A 94 -6.06 -11.53 -14.41
C TRP A 94 -6.11 -12.87 -15.14
N GLN A 95 -5.00 -13.61 -15.19
CA GLN A 95 -4.97 -14.97 -15.76
C GLN A 95 -5.91 -15.91 -15.00
N ILE A 96 -5.86 -15.90 -13.67
CA ILE A 96 -6.76 -16.72 -12.84
C ILE A 96 -8.21 -16.32 -13.06
N ALA A 97 -8.50 -15.01 -13.08
CA ALA A 97 -9.86 -14.52 -13.36
C ALA A 97 -10.37 -15.01 -14.71
N GLY A 98 -9.55 -14.92 -15.76
CA GLY A 98 -9.89 -15.42 -17.10
C GLY A 98 -10.17 -16.92 -17.13
N ILE A 99 -9.34 -17.73 -16.46
CA ILE A 99 -9.55 -19.19 -16.36
C ILE A 99 -10.88 -19.50 -15.66
N VAL A 100 -11.13 -18.87 -14.51
CA VAL A 100 -12.37 -19.06 -13.75
C VAL A 100 -13.58 -18.68 -14.59
N THR A 101 -13.56 -17.51 -15.24
CA THR A 101 -14.62 -17.07 -16.14
C THR A 101 -14.84 -18.07 -17.28
N GLY A 102 -13.77 -18.58 -17.88
CA GLY A 102 -13.84 -19.61 -18.92
C GLY A 102 -14.55 -20.87 -18.42
N VAL A 103 -14.16 -21.41 -17.26
CA VAL A 103 -14.76 -22.61 -16.66
C VAL A 103 -16.26 -22.43 -16.40
N PHE A 104 -16.70 -21.24 -16.00
CA PHE A 104 -18.11 -20.96 -15.77
C PHE A 104 -18.91 -20.74 -17.06
N LEU A 105 -18.33 -20.12 -18.08
CA LEU A 105 -19.03 -19.82 -19.34
C LEU A 105 -19.11 -21.00 -20.30
N LEU A 106 -18.10 -21.87 -20.32
CA LEU A 106 -18.05 -23.04 -21.21
C LEU A 106 -19.27 -23.95 -21.11
N PRO A 107 -19.73 -24.39 -19.91
CA PRO A 107 -20.90 -25.26 -19.80
C PRO A 107 -22.21 -24.55 -20.20
N VAL A 108 -22.31 -23.23 -19.97
CA VAL A 108 -23.47 -22.43 -20.40
C VAL A 108 -23.53 -22.32 -21.92
N LEU A 109 -22.38 -22.13 -22.58
CA LEU A 109 -22.28 -22.13 -24.04
C LEU A 109 -22.61 -23.50 -24.61
N VAL A 110 -22.07 -24.57 -24.03
CA VAL A 110 -22.34 -25.95 -24.48
C VAL A 110 -23.82 -26.28 -24.31
N SER A 111 -24.46 -25.92 -23.19
CA SER A 111 -25.89 -26.17 -22.99
C SER A 111 -26.77 -25.41 -23.98
N ARG A 112 -26.37 -24.19 -24.37
CA ARG A 112 -27.06 -23.41 -25.41
C ARG A 112 -26.88 -23.93 -26.84
N ILE A 113 -25.86 -24.74 -27.09
CA ILE A 113 -25.58 -25.31 -28.43
C ILE A 113 -26.22 -26.70 -28.58
N ILE A 114 -26.32 -27.46 -27.48
CA ILE A 114 -26.91 -28.81 -27.47
C ILE A 114 -28.44 -28.76 -27.30
N ALA A 115 -28.99 -27.73 -26.64
CA ALA A 115 -30.43 -27.46 -26.57
C ALA A 115 -30.91 -26.72 -27.82
#